data_AF-A0A7S4SSA2-F1
#
_entry.id   AF-A0A7S4SSA2-F1
#
_cell.length_a   1.000
_cell.length_b   1.000
_cell.length_c   1.000
_cell.angle_alpha   90.00
_cell.angle_beta   90.00
_cell.angle_gamma   90.00
#
_symmetry.space_group_name_H-M   'P 1'
#
loop_
_entity.id
_entity.type
_entity.pdbx_description
1 polymer ?
#
loop_
_entity_poly.entity_id
_entity_poly.type
_entity_poly.pdbx_seq_one_letter_code
_entity_poly.pdbx_strand_id
1 'polypeptide(L)'
;MLRFVLTVAVLAFPTTMGFSVVPNSRSSVRQQMSEKMRLSAKSTLTDETAWKLRILLNGVPTTGGRKVDQIFSVNAHFIEEEGYEPPQGFIKQIVSDESEENKGGLKITKSRWILSEDPNERKDGLWVWGLFKEPLYPFMLLQLESEEIELPGEEKDTIQPLKLYAQINHSRDEELGVVLKTTILNVRELETMKADPFGAATVEVYEEKGIGQISFQSQ
;
A
#
# COMPACT_ATOMS: atom_id res chain seq x y z
N MET A 1 -40.70 28.23 -50.53
CA MET A 1 -41.42 29.45 -50.08
C MET A 1 -42.89 29.10 -49.91
N LEU A 2 -43.53 29.70 -48.89
CA LEU A 2 -44.92 29.51 -48.42
C LEU A 2 -45.22 28.18 -47.69
N ARG A 3 -46.06 28.16 -46.66
CA ARG A 3 -46.36 29.02 -45.50
C ARG A 3 -47.29 28.16 -44.63
N PHE A 4 -47.08 28.19 -43.32
CA PHE A 4 -47.96 27.66 -42.26
C PHE A 4 -49.44 28.07 -42.42
N VAL A 5 -50.40 27.28 -41.90
CA VAL A 5 -51.08 27.48 -40.58
C VAL A 5 -52.35 26.58 -40.45
N LEU A 6 -52.41 25.90 -39.28
CA LEU A 6 -53.52 25.38 -38.45
C LEU A 6 -54.86 24.91 -39.05
N THR A 7 -55.32 23.76 -38.54
CA THR A 7 -56.65 23.66 -37.90
C THR A 7 -56.58 22.76 -36.66
N VAL A 8 -57.13 23.27 -35.55
CA VAL A 8 -57.23 22.63 -34.23
C VAL A 8 -58.50 21.78 -34.18
N ALA A 9 -58.42 20.59 -33.56
CA ALA A 9 -59.60 19.92 -33.02
C ALA A 9 -59.25 19.27 -31.67
N VAL A 10 -59.90 19.78 -30.62
CA VAL A 10 -59.90 19.28 -29.24
C VAL A 10 -60.99 18.23 -29.12
N LEU A 11 -60.69 17.06 -28.56
CA LEU A 11 -61.69 16.20 -27.92
C LEU A 11 -61.09 15.51 -26.68
N ALA A 12 -61.96 15.30 -25.69
CA ALA A 12 -61.69 15.17 -24.27
C ALA A 12 -61.46 13.73 -23.75
N PHE A 13 -60.98 13.67 -22.50
CA PHE A 13 -60.67 12.55 -21.59
C PHE A 13 -61.77 11.47 -21.42
N PRO A 14 -61.42 10.25 -20.93
CA PRO A 14 -61.45 9.99 -19.46
C PRO A 14 -60.35 9.06 -18.89
N THR A 15 -59.89 9.46 -17.69
CA THR A 15 -59.70 8.74 -16.40
C THR A 15 -59.36 7.24 -16.32
N THR A 16 -58.57 6.91 -15.26
CA THR A 16 -58.23 5.62 -14.59
C THR A 16 -57.08 4.80 -15.19
N MET A 17 -56.16 4.19 -14.44
CA MET A 17 -56.04 3.88 -13.01
C MET A 17 -54.54 3.72 -12.66
N GLY A 18 -54.14 4.18 -11.47
CA GLY A 18 -52.75 4.10 -11.00
C GLY A 18 -52.35 2.69 -10.56
N PHE A 19 -51.12 2.31 -10.89
CA PHE A 19 -50.38 1.28 -10.17
C PHE A 19 -49.17 1.94 -9.52
N SER A 20 -49.33 2.28 -8.24
CA SER A 20 -48.21 2.53 -7.34
C SER A 20 -47.58 1.17 -7.03
N VAL A 21 -46.47 0.85 -7.69
CA VAL A 21 -45.59 -0.21 -7.23
C VAL A 21 -44.88 0.35 -6.01
N VAL A 22 -45.33 -0.03 -4.82
CA VAL A 22 -44.61 0.20 -3.56
C VAL A 22 -43.30 -0.60 -3.66
N PRO A 23 -42.12 0.03 -3.75
CA PRO A 23 -40.89 -0.72 -3.59
C PRO A 23 -40.81 -1.16 -2.13
N ASN A 24 -40.69 -2.46 -1.91
CA ASN A 24 -40.54 -3.07 -0.60
C ASN A 24 -39.22 -2.56 0.02
N SER A 25 -39.34 -1.50 0.84
CA SER A 25 -38.29 -0.64 1.39
C SER A 25 -37.46 -1.31 2.51
N ARG A 26 -37.05 -2.56 2.33
CA ARG A 26 -36.11 -3.24 3.24
C ARG A 26 -34.81 -3.67 2.58
N SER A 27 -34.82 -4.02 1.29
CA SER A 27 -33.60 -4.34 0.54
C SER A 27 -32.81 -3.09 0.12
N SER A 28 -33.51 -2.03 -0.30
CA SER A 28 -32.90 -0.76 -0.71
C SER A 28 -32.21 -0.03 0.45
N VAL A 29 -32.75 -0.09 1.67
CA VAL A 29 -32.14 0.56 2.85
C VAL A 29 -30.89 -0.17 3.30
N ARG A 30 -30.85 -1.51 3.19
CA ARG A 30 -29.68 -2.33 3.57
C ARG A 30 -28.55 -2.22 2.54
N GLN A 31 -28.89 -2.15 1.25
CA GLN A 31 -27.93 -1.87 0.18
C GLN A 31 -27.41 -0.43 0.23
N GLN A 32 -28.27 0.56 0.49
CA GLN A 32 -27.84 1.94 0.71
C GLN A 32 -27.05 2.12 2.01
N MET A 33 -27.33 1.37 3.08
CA MET A 33 -26.48 1.40 4.29
C MET A 33 -25.11 0.76 4.07
N SER A 34 -24.99 -0.31 3.27
CA SER A 34 -23.67 -0.87 2.92
C SER A 34 -22.88 0.02 1.95
N GLU A 35 -23.56 0.79 1.10
CA GLU A 35 -22.94 1.72 0.15
C GLU A 35 -22.59 3.07 0.80
N LYS A 36 -23.39 3.50 1.80
CA LYS A 36 -23.12 4.69 2.62
C LYS A 36 -22.08 4.45 3.72
N MET A 37 -21.88 3.19 4.16
CA MET A 37 -20.68 2.80 4.94
C MET A 37 -19.42 2.64 4.09
N ARG A 38 -19.55 2.56 2.75
CA ARG A 38 -18.42 2.68 1.80
C ARG A 38 -18.06 4.13 1.46
N LEU A 39 -18.79 5.13 1.98
CA LEU A 39 -18.33 6.51 1.93
C LEU A 39 -17.21 6.71 2.95
N SER A 40 -15.97 6.68 2.46
CA SER A 40 -14.78 7.29 3.06
C SER A 40 -14.54 6.88 4.53
N ALA A 41 -14.37 5.58 4.79
CA ALA A 41 -13.52 5.21 5.91
C ALA A 41 -12.11 5.73 5.58
N LYS A 42 -11.64 6.74 6.33
CA LYS A 42 -10.29 7.28 6.17
C LYS A 42 -9.29 6.15 6.37
N SER A 43 -8.31 6.02 5.49
CA SER A 43 -7.28 5.00 5.65
C SER A 43 -6.49 5.24 6.94
N THR A 44 -6.18 4.16 7.65
CA THR A 44 -5.44 4.14 8.90
C THR A 44 -4.27 3.17 8.82
N LEU A 45 -3.33 3.28 9.76
CA LEU A 45 -2.27 2.28 9.99
C LEU A 45 -2.70 1.26 11.06
N THR A 46 -4.00 0.92 11.07
CA THR A 46 -4.60 -0.06 11.96
C THR A 46 -5.23 -1.20 11.17
N ASP A 47 -5.73 -2.22 11.88
CA ASP A 47 -6.38 -3.39 11.29
C ASP A 47 -7.73 -3.08 10.63
N GLU A 48 -8.26 -1.88 10.86
CA GLU A 48 -9.50 -1.39 10.25
C GLU A 48 -9.37 -1.16 8.74
N THR A 49 -8.17 -0.83 8.25
CA THR A 49 -7.93 -0.57 6.83
C THR A 49 -7.20 -1.75 6.18
N ALA A 50 -7.76 -2.30 5.11
CA ALA A 50 -7.07 -3.26 4.26
C ALA A 50 -6.19 -2.52 3.24
N TRP A 51 -4.98 -3.02 3.04
CA TRP A 51 -3.99 -2.43 2.14
C TRP A 51 -3.52 -3.45 1.11
N LYS A 52 -3.39 -3.00 -0.14
CA LYS A 52 -2.71 -3.72 -1.21
C LYS A 52 -1.33 -3.11 -1.42
N LEU A 53 -0.31 -3.89 -1.12
CA LEU A 53 1.08 -3.58 -1.34
C LEU A 53 1.47 -4.16 -2.70
N ARG A 54 1.98 -3.35 -3.61
CA ARG A 54 2.57 -3.84 -4.87
C ARG A 54 4.07 -3.61 -4.80
N ILE A 55 4.81 -4.70 -4.81
CA ILE A 55 6.26 -4.77 -4.68
C ILE A 55 6.80 -5.15 -6.04
N LEU A 56 7.49 -4.22 -6.70
CA LEU A 56 8.24 -4.47 -7.92
C LEU A 56 9.68 -4.76 -7.52
N LEU A 57 10.17 -5.97 -7.80
CA LEU A 57 11.58 -6.34 -7.67
C LEU A 57 12.22 -6.29 -9.05
N ASN A 58 13.36 -5.63 -9.18
CA ASN A 58 14.11 -5.49 -10.43
C ASN A 58 15.57 -5.95 -10.24
N GLY A 59 16.05 -6.77 -11.15
CA GLY A 59 17.45 -7.20 -11.20
C GLY A 59 17.88 -8.09 -10.03
N VAL A 60 16.94 -8.69 -9.30
CA VAL A 60 17.24 -9.56 -8.16
C VAL A 60 17.79 -10.90 -8.67
N PRO A 61 18.95 -11.37 -8.19
CA PRO A 61 19.50 -12.64 -8.61
C PRO A 61 18.72 -13.82 -8.02
N THR A 62 18.56 -14.87 -8.82
CA THR A 62 17.97 -16.14 -8.40
C THR A 62 19.06 -17.17 -8.09
N THR A 63 18.68 -18.31 -7.51
CA THR A 63 19.58 -19.42 -7.23
C THR A 63 20.20 -20.02 -8.50
N GLY A 64 19.49 -19.97 -9.63
CA GLY A 64 19.98 -20.32 -10.97
C GLY A 64 20.87 -19.25 -11.63
N GLY A 65 21.12 -18.11 -10.98
CA GLY A 65 21.99 -17.06 -11.48
C GLY A 65 21.36 -16.14 -12.54
N ARG A 66 20.07 -16.31 -12.85
CA ARG A 66 19.33 -15.33 -13.66
C ARG A 66 18.93 -14.14 -12.81
N LYS A 67 18.64 -13.02 -13.46
CA LYS A 67 18.06 -11.84 -12.82
C LYS A 67 16.59 -11.75 -13.16
N VAL A 68 15.77 -11.39 -12.19
CA VAL A 68 14.32 -11.35 -12.36
C VAL A 68 13.75 -9.98 -12.06
N ASP A 69 12.81 -9.61 -12.93
CA ASP A 69 12.01 -8.40 -12.84
C ASP A 69 10.54 -8.83 -12.67
N GLN A 70 10.02 -8.79 -11.45
CA GLN A 70 8.70 -9.32 -11.13
C GLN A 70 7.93 -8.42 -10.15
N ILE A 71 6.61 -8.38 -10.34
CA ILE A 71 5.68 -7.67 -9.46
C ILE A 71 4.96 -8.68 -8.57
N PHE A 72 5.04 -8.47 -7.27
CA PHE A 72 4.30 -9.18 -6.26
C PHE A 72 3.20 -8.28 -5.69
N SER A 73 2.00 -8.82 -5.49
CA SER A 73 0.90 -8.12 -4.84
C SER A 73 0.57 -8.82 -3.52
N VAL A 74 0.65 -8.08 -2.42
CA VAL A 74 0.36 -8.57 -1.08
C VAL A 74 -0.80 -7.77 -0.50
N ASN A 75 -1.89 -8.45 -0.13
CA ASN A 75 -2.95 -7.83 0.64
C ASN A 75 -2.61 -7.98 2.13
N ALA A 76 -2.73 -6.92 2.92
CA ALA A 76 -2.33 -6.93 4.32
C ALA A 76 -3.06 -5.85 5.15
N HIS A 77 -2.95 -5.96 6.46
CA HIS A 77 -3.33 -4.93 7.43
C HIS A 77 -2.08 -4.39 8.14
N PHE A 78 -2.08 -3.10 8.44
CA PHE A 78 -1.12 -2.54 9.40
C PHE A 78 -1.65 -2.79 10.82
N ILE A 79 -0.77 -3.12 11.75
CA ILE A 79 -1.09 -3.28 13.16
C ILE A 79 -0.21 -2.30 13.92
N GLU A 80 -0.82 -1.32 14.59
CA GLU A 80 -0.14 -0.34 15.45
C GLU A 80 0.05 -0.91 16.86
N GLU A 81 1.23 -0.69 17.43
CA GLU A 81 1.54 -1.04 18.81
C GLU A 81 1.24 0.13 19.74
N GLU A 82 0.46 -0.12 20.80
CA GLU A 82 0.11 0.91 21.77
C GLU A 82 1.30 1.31 22.66
N GLY A 83 1.36 2.58 23.05
CA GLY A 83 2.31 3.08 24.05
C GLY A 83 3.70 3.45 23.52
N TYR A 84 3.89 3.51 22.21
CA TYR A 84 5.16 3.90 21.58
C TYR A 84 5.12 5.30 20.96
N GLU A 85 6.21 6.02 21.16
CA GLU A 85 6.49 7.31 20.52
C GLU A 85 7.94 7.25 19.96
N PRO A 86 8.15 7.30 18.63
CA PRO A 86 7.14 7.50 17.59
C PRO A 86 6.24 6.25 17.38
N PRO A 87 5.03 6.42 16.79
CA PRO A 87 4.12 5.32 16.47
C PRO A 87 4.78 4.27 15.57
N GLN A 88 4.51 3.00 15.86
CA GLN A 88 5.14 1.88 15.18
C GLN A 88 4.30 0.61 15.27
N GLY A 89 4.68 -0.40 14.48
CA GLY A 89 4.09 -1.71 14.57
C GLY A 89 4.52 -2.66 13.46
N PHE A 90 3.63 -3.54 13.03
CA PHE A 90 3.92 -4.58 12.03
C PHE A 90 2.80 -4.71 10.98
N ILE A 91 3.05 -5.53 9.97
CA ILE A 91 2.11 -5.83 8.86
C ILE A 91 1.67 -7.28 8.98
N LYS A 92 0.35 -7.50 8.96
CA LYS A 92 -0.30 -8.81 8.95
C LYS A 92 -0.82 -9.12 7.55
N GLN A 93 -0.20 -10.07 6.86
CA GLN A 93 -0.62 -10.50 5.53
C GLN A 93 -1.99 -11.19 5.57
N ILE A 94 -2.87 -10.84 4.63
CA ILE A 94 -4.17 -11.47 4.41
C ILE A 94 -3.95 -12.62 3.44
N VAL A 95 -3.89 -13.84 3.96
CA VAL A 95 -3.76 -15.06 3.16
C VAL A 95 -5.17 -15.50 2.74
N SER A 96 -5.41 -15.57 1.44
CA SER A 96 -6.65 -16.11 0.87
C SER A 96 -6.33 -17.49 0.28
N ASP A 97 -6.85 -18.53 0.94
CA ASP A 97 -6.57 -19.94 0.62
C ASP A 97 -7.11 -20.38 -0.77
N GLU A 98 -7.87 -19.53 -1.46
CA GLU A 98 -8.65 -19.90 -2.66
C GLU A 98 -8.01 -19.49 -4.00
N SER A 99 -6.79 -18.97 -4.02
CA SER A 99 -6.13 -18.57 -5.27
C SER A 99 -4.99 -19.54 -5.63
N GLU A 100 -5.27 -20.49 -6.51
CA GLU A 100 -4.25 -21.31 -7.21
C GLU A 100 -3.22 -20.44 -7.98
N GLU A 101 -3.50 -19.14 -8.16
CA GLU A 101 -2.57 -18.11 -8.67
C GLU A 101 -1.48 -17.67 -7.68
N ASN A 102 -1.54 -18.06 -6.39
CA ASN A 102 -0.55 -17.68 -5.38
C ASN A 102 0.63 -18.67 -5.24
N LYS A 103 0.72 -19.69 -6.10
CA LYS A 103 1.93 -20.52 -6.24
C LYS A 103 3.06 -19.66 -6.81
N GLY A 104 3.80 -18.99 -5.93
CA GLY A 104 4.86 -18.02 -6.23
C GLY A 104 4.63 -16.60 -5.71
N GLY A 105 3.64 -16.40 -4.83
CA GLY A 105 3.40 -15.11 -4.17
C GLY A 105 4.49 -14.78 -3.12
N LEU A 106 4.79 -13.49 -2.95
CA LEU A 106 5.73 -13.04 -1.91
C LEU A 106 5.08 -13.18 -0.52
N LYS A 107 5.66 -14.05 0.31
CA LYS A 107 5.22 -14.27 1.68
C LYS A 107 6.10 -13.51 2.66
N ILE A 108 5.48 -12.67 3.49
CA ILE A 108 6.16 -11.85 4.49
C ILE A 108 6.22 -12.64 5.80
N THR A 109 7.43 -12.90 6.29
CA THR A 109 7.65 -13.58 7.59
C THR A 109 7.73 -12.63 8.75
N LYS A 110 8.42 -11.50 8.55
CA LYS A 110 8.54 -10.44 9.54
C LYS A 110 8.37 -9.10 8.89
N SER A 111 7.80 -8.18 9.63
CA SER A 111 7.58 -6.82 9.18
C SER A 111 7.68 -5.88 10.37
N ARG A 112 8.24 -4.70 10.14
CA ARG A 112 8.28 -3.60 11.10
C ARG A 112 8.06 -2.31 10.35
N TRP A 113 7.20 -1.45 10.88
CA TRP A 113 7.08 -0.07 10.42
C TRP A 113 7.21 0.87 11.61
N ILE A 114 7.84 2.02 11.40
CA ILE A 114 8.05 3.06 12.41
C ILE A 114 7.85 4.42 11.73
N LEU A 115 7.03 5.29 12.31
CA LEU A 115 6.93 6.68 11.87
C LEU A 115 8.17 7.48 12.33
N SER A 116 8.68 8.38 11.51
CA SER A 116 9.94 9.09 11.77
C SER A 116 9.91 10.53 11.23
N GLU A 117 10.69 11.40 11.89
CA GLU A 117 10.86 12.83 11.56
C GLU A 117 11.74 13.03 10.32
N ASP A 118 12.95 12.46 10.29
CA ASP A 118 13.84 12.24 9.13
C ASP A 118 15.11 11.51 9.64
N PRO A 119 15.52 10.36 9.08
CA PRO A 119 16.76 9.70 9.49
C PRO A 119 18.05 10.43 9.08
N ASN A 120 18.01 11.35 8.12
CA ASN A 120 19.18 12.09 7.63
C ASN A 120 19.38 13.46 8.30
N GLU A 121 18.43 13.90 9.13
CA GLU A 121 18.50 15.21 9.77
C GLU A 121 19.12 15.10 11.17
N ARG A 122 20.23 15.82 11.36
CA ARG A 122 20.98 15.90 12.61
C ARG A 122 20.09 16.62 13.64
N LYS A 123 19.93 16.02 14.82
CA LYS A 123 19.06 16.47 15.94
C LYS A 123 19.39 17.86 16.52
N ASP A 124 19.34 18.93 15.73
CA ASP A 124 19.64 20.32 16.14
C ASP A 124 18.45 21.28 15.94
N GLY A 125 17.21 20.77 16.03
CA GLY A 125 16.00 21.58 16.04
C GLY A 125 15.37 21.64 17.44
N LEU A 126 15.37 22.80 18.08
CA LEU A 126 14.51 23.07 19.23
C LEU A 126 13.05 23.08 18.75
N TRP A 127 12.35 21.94 18.83
CA TRP A 127 10.97 21.81 18.39
C TRP A 127 10.03 22.58 19.32
N VAL A 128 9.33 23.58 18.79
CA VAL A 128 8.23 24.27 19.49
C VAL A 128 6.92 23.55 19.16
N TRP A 129 6.48 22.73 20.10
CA TRP A 129 5.22 21.99 20.08
C TRP A 129 4.02 22.97 19.99
N GLY A 130 3.61 23.33 18.77
CA GLY A 130 2.43 24.18 18.57
C GLY A 130 2.44 25.14 17.37
N LEU A 131 3.50 25.16 16.56
CA LEU A 131 3.64 26.13 15.46
C LEU A 131 3.51 25.56 14.04
N PHE A 132 3.50 24.24 13.86
CA PHE A 132 3.46 23.62 12.52
C PHE A 132 2.22 22.76 12.33
N LYS A 133 1.55 22.95 11.19
CA LYS A 133 0.37 22.20 10.73
C LYS A 133 0.76 20.87 10.02
N GLU A 134 2.05 20.55 10.03
CA GLU A 134 2.65 19.41 9.33
C GLU A 134 2.62 18.15 10.20
N PRO A 135 2.54 16.95 9.60
CA PRO A 135 2.54 15.71 10.38
C PRO A 135 3.86 15.58 11.14
N LEU A 136 3.78 15.33 12.46
CA LEU A 136 4.93 15.14 13.35
C LEU A 136 5.94 14.10 12.82
N TYR A 137 5.47 13.17 12.00
CA TYR A 137 6.27 12.13 11.37
C TYR A 137 6.00 12.06 9.87
N PRO A 138 6.75 12.78 9.02
CA PRO A 138 6.54 12.79 7.57
C PRO A 138 7.08 11.54 6.88
N PHE A 139 7.81 10.66 7.57
CA PHE A 139 8.32 9.41 7.01
C PHE A 139 7.80 8.20 7.75
N MET A 140 7.71 7.08 7.02
CA MET A 140 7.56 5.75 7.57
C MET A 140 8.76 4.92 7.13
N LEU A 141 9.49 4.38 8.10
CA LEU A 141 10.56 3.41 7.88
C LEU A 141 9.94 2.02 7.88
N LEU A 142 10.01 1.32 6.75
CA LEU A 142 9.46 -0.01 6.58
C LEU A 142 10.59 -1.03 6.40
N GLN A 143 10.50 -2.12 7.15
CA GLN A 143 11.34 -3.30 7.01
C GLN A 143 10.46 -4.53 6.77
N LEU A 144 10.79 -5.32 5.75
CA LEU A 144 10.11 -6.59 5.42
C LEU A 144 11.15 -7.71 5.30
N GLU A 145 10.87 -8.86 5.90
CA GLU A 145 11.58 -10.11 5.65
C GLU A 145 10.65 -11.05 4.86
N SER A 146 11.15 -11.61 3.78
CA SER A 146 10.42 -12.55 2.92
C SER A 146 10.92 -13.98 3.07
N GLU A 147 10.05 -14.96 2.81
CA GLU A 147 10.46 -16.35 2.57
C GLU A 147 11.11 -16.51 1.19
N GLU A 148 11.68 -17.68 0.94
CA GLU A 148 12.10 -18.09 -0.40
C GLU A 148 10.91 -18.01 -1.36
N ILE A 149 11.12 -17.38 -2.51
CA ILE A 149 10.08 -17.16 -3.51
C ILE A 149 10.31 -18.11 -4.67
N GLU A 150 9.41 -19.07 -4.84
CA GLU A 150 9.40 -19.95 -5.99
C GLU A 150 8.92 -19.19 -7.22
N LEU A 151 9.72 -19.20 -8.28
CA LEU A 151 9.37 -18.52 -9.51
C LEU A 151 8.58 -19.44 -10.44
N PRO A 152 7.57 -18.92 -11.15
CA PRO A 152 6.87 -19.70 -12.16
C PRO A 152 7.82 -20.01 -13.33
N GLY A 153 8.01 -21.30 -13.64
CA GLY A 153 8.86 -21.76 -14.74
C GLY A 153 9.11 -23.28 -14.71
N GLU A 154 9.59 -23.83 -15.84
CA GLU A 154 9.98 -25.26 -15.92
C GLU A 154 11.24 -25.57 -15.11
N GLU A 155 12.11 -24.57 -14.93
CA GLU A 155 13.26 -24.65 -14.04
C GLU A 155 12.84 -24.24 -12.63
N LYS A 156 13.09 -25.11 -11.65
CA LYS A 156 12.87 -24.85 -10.22
C LYS A 156 13.87 -23.82 -9.71
N ASP A 157 13.64 -22.58 -10.10
CA ASP A 157 14.48 -21.45 -9.74
C ASP A 157 13.79 -20.61 -8.65
N THR A 158 14.58 -20.11 -7.72
CA THR A 158 14.07 -19.44 -6.52
C THR A 158 14.79 -18.13 -6.25
N ILE A 159 14.07 -17.16 -5.70
CA ILE A 159 14.68 -15.98 -5.09
C ILE A 159 14.94 -16.30 -3.62
N GLN A 160 16.18 -16.09 -3.17
CA GLN A 160 16.54 -16.28 -1.77
C GLN A 160 15.78 -15.30 -0.86
N PRO A 161 15.55 -15.65 0.43
CA PRO A 161 14.94 -14.74 1.39
C PRO A 161 15.55 -13.34 1.38
N LEU A 162 14.73 -12.32 1.18
CA LEU A 162 15.17 -10.93 1.12
C LEU A 162 14.82 -10.18 2.41
N LYS A 163 15.73 -9.30 2.82
CA LYS A 163 15.49 -8.25 3.82
C LYS A 163 15.38 -6.92 3.10
N LEU A 164 14.16 -6.43 3.02
CA LEU A 164 13.77 -5.27 2.24
C LEU A 164 13.55 -4.06 3.16
N TYR A 165 14.04 -2.90 2.73
CA TYR A 165 13.96 -1.65 3.47
C TYR A 165 13.38 -0.55 2.58
N ALA A 166 12.52 0.29 3.13
CA ALA A 166 11.97 1.44 2.41
C ALA A 166 11.75 2.61 3.37
N GLN A 167 12.15 3.81 2.94
CA GLN A 167 11.72 5.07 3.54
C GLN A 167 10.57 5.63 2.71
N ILE A 168 9.39 5.68 3.30
CA ILE A 168 8.13 6.03 2.64
C ILE A 168 7.72 7.43 3.10
N ASN A 169 7.35 8.29 2.16
CA ASN A 169 6.71 9.55 2.53
C ASN A 169 5.30 9.27 3.05
N HIS A 170 5.05 9.68 4.29
CA HIS A 170 3.80 9.55 5.00
C HIS A 170 3.16 10.93 5.16
N SER A 171 1.85 10.99 4.93
CA SER A 171 1.06 12.19 5.17
C SER A 171 -0.34 11.81 5.63
N ARG A 172 -1.02 12.73 6.32
CA ARG A 172 -2.42 12.58 6.72
C ARG A 172 -3.24 13.62 6.01
N ASP A 173 -4.17 13.15 5.19
CA ASP A 173 -5.12 13.95 4.44
C ASP A 173 -6.48 13.95 5.14
N GLU A 174 -7.19 15.09 5.09
CA GLU A 174 -8.47 15.24 5.78
C GLU A 174 -9.58 14.38 5.17
N GLU A 175 -9.54 14.10 3.86
CA GLU A 175 -10.55 13.34 3.14
C GLU A 175 -10.16 11.86 3.00
N LEU A 176 -8.88 11.59 2.72
CA LEU A 176 -8.38 10.25 2.41
C LEU A 176 -7.87 9.50 3.63
N GLY A 177 -7.40 10.19 4.68
CA GLY A 177 -6.72 9.57 5.81
C GLY A 177 -5.21 9.45 5.59
N VAL A 178 -4.63 8.31 5.95
CA VAL A 178 -3.20 8.04 5.78
C VAL A 178 -2.86 7.81 4.31
N VAL A 179 -1.93 8.61 3.79
CA VAL A 179 -1.43 8.50 2.42
C VAL A 179 0.05 8.13 2.46
N LEU A 180 0.37 7.00 1.82
CA LEU A 180 1.73 6.45 1.68
C LEU A 180 2.17 6.56 0.21
N LYS A 181 3.26 7.29 -0.05
CA LYS A 181 3.75 7.45 -1.43
C LYS A 181 4.56 6.24 -1.88
N THR A 182 4.57 6.02 -3.19
CA THR A 182 5.47 5.03 -3.81
C THR A 182 6.93 5.43 -3.55
N THR A 183 7.78 4.47 -3.21
CA THR A 183 9.19 4.71 -2.92
C THR A 183 10.07 3.57 -3.43
N ILE A 184 11.38 3.78 -3.39
CA ILE A 184 12.38 2.78 -3.76
C ILE A 184 12.49 1.76 -2.64
N LEU A 185 12.64 0.50 -3.03
CA LEU A 185 12.86 -0.62 -2.14
C LEU A 185 14.34 -1.00 -2.18
N ASN A 186 14.99 -1.02 -1.02
CA ASN A 186 16.41 -1.28 -0.86
C ASN A 186 16.65 -2.66 -0.22
N VAL A 187 17.80 -3.26 -0.55
CA VAL A 187 18.42 -4.34 0.23
C VAL A 187 19.73 -3.82 0.81
N ARG A 188 20.03 -4.25 2.02
CA ARG A 188 21.30 -3.94 2.69
C ARG A 188 22.34 -4.99 2.32
N GLU A 189 23.35 -4.60 1.56
CA GLU A 189 24.52 -5.42 1.23
C GLU A 189 25.66 -5.07 2.20
N LEU A 190 26.40 -6.08 2.67
CA LEU A 190 27.59 -5.88 3.51
C LEU A 190 28.79 -5.83 2.58
N GLU A 191 29.44 -4.67 2.50
CA GLU A 191 30.65 -4.47 1.71
C GLU A 191 31.86 -4.35 2.63
N THR A 192 32.86 -5.22 2.42
CA THR A 192 34.11 -5.17 3.17
C THR A 192 35.10 -4.27 2.43
N MET A 193 35.31 -3.06 2.95
CA MET A 193 36.27 -2.11 2.41
C MET A 193 37.63 -2.27 3.10
N LYS A 194 38.71 -2.10 2.34
CA LYS A 194 40.07 -2.02 2.90
C LYS A 194 40.28 -0.65 3.54
N ALA A 195 40.61 -0.64 4.82
CA ALA A 195 40.83 0.59 5.58
C ALA A 195 42.29 1.07 5.51
N ASP A 196 43.19 0.27 4.94
CA ASP A 196 44.60 0.62 4.74
C ASP A 196 45.14 0.21 3.35
N PRO A 197 46.22 0.86 2.87
CA PRO A 197 46.84 0.55 1.58
C PRO A 197 47.47 -0.85 1.52
N PHE A 198 47.72 -1.47 2.69
CA PHE A 198 48.39 -2.76 2.83
C PHE A 198 47.41 -3.94 3.02
N GLY A 199 46.11 -3.68 3.21
CA GLY A 199 45.07 -4.69 3.39
C GLY A 199 45.08 -5.40 4.75
N ALA A 200 45.73 -4.84 5.78
CA ALA A 200 45.77 -5.42 7.12
C ALA A 200 44.56 -5.02 7.98
N ALA A 201 43.82 -3.98 7.59
CA ALA A 201 42.58 -3.56 8.23
C ALA A 201 41.42 -3.57 7.23
N THR A 202 40.31 -4.21 7.62
CA THR A 202 39.06 -4.18 6.87
C THR A 202 37.96 -3.54 7.71
N VAL A 203 37.07 -2.81 7.05
CA VAL A 203 35.87 -2.21 7.64
C VAL A 203 34.68 -2.76 6.89
N GLU A 204 33.71 -3.30 7.63
CA GLU A 204 32.42 -3.73 7.09
C GLU A 204 31.49 -2.51 7.05
N VAL A 205 31.13 -2.08 5.85
CA VAL A 205 30.20 -1.00 5.60
C VAL A 205 28.91 -1.60 5.04
N TYR A 206 27.77 -1.19 5.58
CA TYR A 206 26.48 -1.56 5.04
C TYR A 206 26.08 -0.56 3.94
N GLU A 207 25.95 -1.03 2.71
CA GLU A 207 25.45 -0.23 1.59
C GLU A 207 23.98 -0.58 1.32
N GLU A 208 23.16 0.44 1.09
CA GLU A 208 21.78 0.25 0.67
C GLU A 208 21.67 0.33 -0.85
N LYS A 209 21.26 -0.78 -1.46
CA LYS A 209 21.11 -0.89 -2.90
C LYS A 209 19.63 -0.95 -3.26
N GLY A 210 19.21 -0.04 -4.12
CA GLY A 210 17.85 -0.05 -4.67
C GLY A 210 17.64 -1.26 -5.58
N ILE A 211 16.69 -2.12 -5.21
CA ILE A 211 16.35 -3.34 -5.96
C ILE A 211 14.90 -3.34 -6.48
N GLY A 212 14.22 -2.20 -6.42
CA GLY A 212 12.80 -2.17 -6.76
C GLY A 212 12.03 -0.96 -6.27
N GLN A 213 10.72 -1.10 -6.26
CA GLN A 213 9.77 -0.11 -5.77
C GLN A 213 8.64 -0.76 -4.98
N ILE A 214 8.09 -0.03 -4.02
CA ILE A 214 6.89 -0.43 -3.30
C ILE A 214 5.83 0.66 -3.40
N SER A 215 4.58 0.26 -3.66
CA SER A 215 3.42 1.14 -3.70
C SER A 215 2.28 0.59 -2.84
N PHE A 216 1.44 1.49 -2.35
CA PHE A 216 0.39 1.20 -1.37
C PHE A 216 -0.96 1.70 -1.89
N GLN A 217 -1.99 0.89 -1.71
CA GLN A 217 -3.36 1.24 -2.02
C GLN A 217 -4.28 0.75 -0.90
N SER A 218 -4.94 1.67 -0.20
CA SER A 218 -6.01 1.32 0.75
C SER A 218 -7.27 0.86 0.01
N GLN A 219 -7.99 -0.12 0.57
CA GLN A 219 -9.19 -0.74 0.00
C GLN A 219 -10.44 -0.49 0.83
#